data_AF-A0A356TTB4-F1
#
_entry.id   AF-A0A356TTB4-F1
#
_cell.length_a   1.000
_cell.length_b   1.000
_cell.length_c   1.000
_cell.angle_alpha   90.00
_cell.angle_beta   90.00
_cell.angle_gamma   90.00
#
_symmetry.space_group_name_H-M   'P 1'
#
loop_
_entity.id
_entity.type
_entity.pdbx_description
1 polymer ?
#
loop_
_entity_poly.entity_id
_entity_poly.type
_entity_poly.pdbx_seq_one_letter_code
_entity_poly.pdbx_strand_id
1 'polypeptide(L)'
;MPRKRPFVASLNEVRITRDGETAIIEYADPDVWTTHFKLGAEVQTMSDEEILERWNRGVEATEDFIAEQVYVAVEIPPGRPQLQWAERAEQWTPRGGVVRGIVLGGDKNAPGVEVDGREMSWAAFGTTMTTYAGWGFRLCFVPDDEIYEPPTIVVRDPDDADA
;
A
#
# COMPACT_ATOMS: atom_id res chain seq x y z
N MET A 1 4.96 5.13 13.13
CA MET A 1 5.01 5.25 11.65
C MET A 1 5.15 3.85 11.06
N PRO A 2 4.67 3.56 9.85
CA PRO A 2 4.97 2.28 9.20
C PRO A 2 6.50 2.11 9.10
N ARG A 3 6.98 0.87 9.20
CA ARG A 3 8.40 0.58 9.00
C ARG A 3 8.87 1.12 7.64
N LYS A 4 10.07 1.69 7.61
CA LYS A 4 10.69 2.29 6.44
C LYS A 4 11.06 1.22 5.41
N ARG A 5 10.99 1.59 4.14
CA ARG A 5 11.50 0.75 3.05
C ARG A 5 13.03 0.69 3.12
N PRO A 6 13.64 -0.42 2.65
CA PRO A 6 15.08 -0.48 2.44
C PRO A 6 15.57 0.67 1.54
N PHE A 7 16.76 1.20 1.85
CA PHE A 7 17.42 2.26 1.08
C PHE A 7 18.84 1.83 0.71
N VAL A 8 19.49 2.57 -0.19
CA VAL A 8 20.89 2.32 -0.56
C VAL A 8 21.79 2.46 0.66
N ALA A 9 22.40 1.37 1.10
CA ALA A 9 23.15 1.32 2.35
C ALA A 9 24.64 1.05 2.11
N SER A 10 25.47 1.50 3.04
CA SER A 10 26.86 1.07 3.16
C SER A 10 27.01 -0.15 4.08
N LEU A 11 28.14 -0.86 4.01
CA LEU A 11 28.35 -2.09 4.79
C LEU A 11 28.29 -1.90 6.31
N ASN A 12 28.62 -0.71 6.81
CA ASN A 12 28.49 -0.37 8.23
C ASN A 12 27.05 -0.08 8.66
N GLU A 13 26.12 0.05 7.71
CA GLU A 13 24.71 0.29 7.97
C GLU A 13 23.88 -1.00 7.90
N VAL A 14 24.50 -2.13 7.57
CA VAL A 14 23.82 -3.42 7.47
C VAL A 14 24.61 -4.55 8.12
N ARG A 15 23.89 -5.59 8.50
CA ARG A 15 24.43 -6.92 8.81
C ARG A 15 23.90 -7.90 7.78
N ILE A 16 24.80 -8.63 7.15
CA ILE A 16 24.44 -9.64 6.15
C ILE A 16 24.70 -11.03 6.72
N THR A 17 23.71 -11.90 6.64
CA THR A 17 23.85 -13.34 6.94
C THR A 17 23.34 -14.18 5.78
N ARG A 18 23.68 -15.46 5.75
CA ARG A 18 23.32 -16.38 4.65
C ARG A 18 22.47 -17.51 5.21
N ASP A 19 21.33 -17.76 4.58
CA ASP A 19 20.47 -18.91 4.85
C ASP A 19 20.19 -19.66 3.55
N GLY A 20 20.90 -20.77 3.35
CA GLY A 20 20.86 -21.56 2.12
C GLY A 20 21.27 -20.76 0.89
N GLU A 21 20.30 -20.40 0.05
CA GLU A 21 20.50 -19.66 -1.20
C GLU A 21 20.07 -18.19 -1.10
N THR A 22 19.86 -17.71 0.13
CA THR A 22 19.31 -16.40 0.44
C THR A 22 20.30 -15.62 1.29
N ALA A 23 20.54 -14.37 0.93
CA ALA A 23 21.18 -13.40 1.81
C ALA A 23 20.12 -12.68 2.65
N ILE A 24 20.29 -12.64 3.95
CA ILE A 24 19.44 -11.88 4.88
C ILE A 24 20.17 -10.57 5.18
N ILE A 25 19.58 -9.45 4.77
CA ILE A 25 20.13 -8.10 4.95
C ILE A 25 19.32 -7.39 6.03
N GLU A 26 19.95 -7.15 7.17
CA GLU A 26 19.38 -6.45 8.32
C GLU A 26 19.98 -5.05 8.40
N TYR A 27 19.15 -4.01 8.34
CA TYR A 27 19.61 -2.62 8.49
C TYR A 27 19.88 -2.30 9.96
N ALA A 28 20.85 -1.43 10.22
CA ALA A 28 21.16 -0.94 11.56
C ALA A 28 20.02 -0.08 12.14
N ASP A 29 19.22 0.59 11.30
CA ASP A 29 17.97 1.23 11.68
C ASP A 29 16.88 0.15 11.88
N PRO A 30 16.41 -0.09 13.13
CA PRO A 30 15.44 -1.15 13.42
C PRO A 30 14.04 -0.89 12.84
N ASP A 31 13.77 0.33 12.39
CA ASP A 31 12.51 0.68 11.74
C ASP A 31 12.49 0.30 10.25
N VAL A 32 13.61 -0.15 9.67
CA VAL A 32 13.69 -0.58 8.26
C VAL A 32 13.36 -2.06 8.12
N TRP A 33 12.76 -2.46 7.00
CA TRP A 33 12.48 -3.87 6.71
C TRP A 33 13.75 -4.72 6.54
N THR A 34 13.79 -5.89 7.19
CA THR A 34 14.76 -6.95 6.88
C THR A 34 14.46 -7.53 5.51
N THR A 35 15.49 -7.68 4.69
CA THR A 35 15.37 -8.20 3.32
C THR A 35 15.87 -9.63 3.23
N HIS A 36 15.10 -10.50 2.59
CA HIS A 36 15.50 -11.87 2.23
C HIS A 36 15.79 -11.93 0.73
N PHE A 37 17.04 -11.74 0.35
CA PHE A 37 17.46 -11.62 -1.04
C PHE A 37 17.93 -12.97 -1.61
N LYS A 38 17.06 -13.61 -2.39
CA LYS A 38 17.34 -14.90 -3.03
C LYS A 38 18.32 -14.71 -4.19
N LEU A 39 19.54 -15.23 -4.02
CA LEU A 39 20.63 -15.13 -5.00
C LEU A 39 20.98 -16.49 -5.62
N GLY A 40 20.52 -17.60 -5.02
CA GLY A 40 20.90 -18.94 -5.47
C GLY A 40 22.22 -19.39 -4.83
N ALA A 41 22.79 -20.49 -5.33
CA ALA A 41 24.00 -21.09 -4.76
C ALA A 41 25.22 -20.15 -4.75
N GLU A 42 25.27 -19.17 -5.66
CA GLU A 42 26.36 -18.18 -5.74
C GLU A 42 26.51 -17.32 -4.47
N VAL A 43 25.44 -17.19 -3.67
CA VAL A 43 25.47 -16.40 -2.42
C VAL A 43 26.54 -16.88 -1.43
N GLN A 44 26.90 -18.17 -1.52
CA GLN A 44 27.90 -18.80 -0.65
C GLN A 44 29.32 -18.40 -1.01
N THR A 45 29.56 -17.96 -2.25
CA THR A 45 30.87 -17.52 -2.73
C THR A 45 31.00 -16.00 -2.82
N MET A 46 29.89 -15.27 -2.76
CA MET A 46 29.88 -13.81 -2.80
C MET A 46 30.32 -13.21 -1.46
N SER A 47 31.09 -12.12 -1.52
CA SER A 47 31.37 -11.29 -0.33
C SER A 47 30.14 -10.49 0.10
N ASP A 48 30.17 -9.95 1.33
CA ASP A 48 29.08 -9.09 1.80
C ASP A 48 28.99 -7.80 0.96
N GLU A 49 30.13 -7.26 0.52
CA GLU A 49 30.22 -6.15 -0.43
C GLU A 49 29.47 -6.46 -1.74
N GLU A 50 29.72 -7.63 -2.34
CA GLU A 50 29.12 -8.02 -3.63
C GLU A 50 27.60 -8.23 -3.50
N ILE A 51 27.17 -8.83 -2.39
CA ILE A 51 25.73 -9.01 -2.08
C ILE A 51 25.07 -7.64 -1.92
N LEU A 52 25.69 -6.75 -1.15
CA LEU A 52 25.14 -5.42 -0.88
C LEU A 52 25.12 -4.54 -2.14
N GLU A 53 26.17 -4.57 -2.96
CA GLU A 53 26.20 -3.82 -4.22
C GLU A 53 25.06 -4.28 -5.15
N ARG A 54 24.86 -5.59 -5.27
CA ARG A 54 23.78 -6.13 -6.10
C ARG A 54 22.39 -5.77 -5.55
N TRP A 55 22.22 -5.78 -4.23
CA TRP A 55 21.00 -5.34 -3.59
C TRP A 55 20.75 -3.84 -3.81
N ASN A 56 21.75 -3.01 -3.55
CA ASN A 56 21.66 -1.55 -3.72
C ASN A 56 21.33 -1.16 -5.16
N ARG A 57 21.90 -1.82 -6.17
CA ARG A 57 21.49 -1.59 -7.57
C ARG A 57 20.01 -1.86 -7.81
N GLY A 58 19.45 -2.87 -7.15
CA GLY A 58 18.02 -3.17 -7.19
C GLY A 58 17.19 -2.11 -6.48
N VAL A 59 17.67 -1.59 -5.34
CA VAL A 59 17.04 -0.49 -4.59
C VAL A 59 17.06 0.79 -5.44
N GLU A 60 18.19 1.17 -6.02
CA GLU A 60 18.32 2.32 -6.92
C GLU A 60 17.36 2.21 -8.10
N ALA A 61 17.36 1.07 -8.81
CA ALA A 61 16.43 0.87 -9.92
C ALA A 61 14.95 0.92 -9.49
N THR A 62 14.65 0.52 -8.25
CA THR A 62 13.29 0.59 -7.70
C THR A 62 12.93 2.02 -7.30
N GLU A 63 13.85 2.76 -6.68
CA GLU A 63 13.66 4.16 -6.31
C GLU A 63 13.58 5.05 -7.55
N ASP A 64 14.41 4.83 -8.57
CA ASP A 64 14.32 5.51 -9.86
C ASP A 64 12.97 5.20 -10.54
N PHE A 65 12.57 3.93 -10.58
CA PHE A 65 11.25 3.55 -11.09
C PHE A 65 10.11 4.19 -10.29
N ILE A 66 10.20 4.29 -8.96
CA ILE A 66 9.19 4.96 -8.13
C ILE A 66 9.20 6.47 -8.36
N ALA A 67 10.38 7.09 -8.42
CA ALA A 67 10.56 8.54 -8.59
C ALA A 67 10.06 9.02 -9.97
N GLU A 68 10.23 8.18 -10.99
CA GLU A 68 9.74 8.43 -12.35
C GLU A 68 8.23 8.15 -12.51
N GLN A 69 7.63 7.40 -11.58
CA GLN A 69 6.22 7.01 -11.63
C GLN A 69 5.40 7.83 -10.64
N VAL A 70 4.74 8.88 -11.12
CA VAL A 70 3.65 9.52 -10.38
C VAL A 70 2.48 8.53 -10.35
N TYR A 71 2.22 7.91 -9.21
CA TYR A 71 1.03 7.09 -9.04
C TYR A 71 -0.22 7.96 -9.28
N VAL A 72 -1.05 7.53 -10.23
CA VAL A 72 -2.36 8.12 -10.50
C VAL A 72 -3.43 7.11 -10.07
N ALA A 73 -4.17 7.45 -9.02
CA ALA A 73 -5.34 6.65 -8.64
C ALA A 73 -6.38 6.73 -9.77
N VAL A 74 -6.70 5.59 -10.36
CA VAL A 74 -7.74 5.52 -11.41
C VAL A 74 -9.11 5.46 -10.76
N GLU A 75 -9.93 6.46 -11.05
CA GLU A 75 -11.33 6.48 -10.64
C GLU A 75 -12.23 5.94 -11.75
N ILE A 76 -13.13 5.02 -11.41
CA ILE A 76 -14.09 4.49 -12.39
C ILE A 76 -15.18 5.52 -12.65
N PRO A 77 -15.56 5.84 -13.90
CA PRO A 77 -16.60 6.82 -14.20
C PRO A 77 -17.96 6.49 -13.55
N PRO A 78 -18.76 7.51 -13.17
CA PRO A 78 -20.13 7.29 -12.69
C PRO A 78 -20.96 6.43 -13.65
N GLY A 79 -21.85 5.61 -13.09
CA GLY A 79 -22.69 4.66 -13.83
C GLY A 79 -21.97 3.40 -14.31
N ARG A 80 -20.66 3.25 -14.07
CA ARG A 80 -19.91 2.00 -14.30
C ARG A 80 -19.63 1.31 -12.96
N PRO A 81 -19.69 -0.04 -12.89
CA PRO A 81 -19.37 -0.76 -11.66
C PRO A 81 -17.96 -0.44 -11.19
N GLN A 82 -17.79 -0.05 -9.93
CA GLN A 82 -16.49 0.15 -9.26
C GLN A 82 -15.93 -1.18 -8.76
N LEU A 83 -16.81 -2.12 -8.41
CA LEU A 83 -16.44 -3.45 -7.95
C LEU A 83 -16.63 -4.49 -9.05
N GLN A 84 -15.79 -5.52 -9.01
CA GLN A 84 -15.95 -6.73 -9.83
C GLN A 84 -15.76 -7.98 -8.99
N TRP A 85 -16.50 -9.04 -9.32
CA TRP A 85 -16.31 -10.35 -8.71
C TRP A 85 -15.05 -10.99 -9.27
N ALA A 86 -14.12 -11.36 -8.39
CA ALA A 86 -12.90 -12.09 -8.75
C ALA A 86 -13.08 -13.56 -8.36
N GLU A 87 -13.33 -14.43 -9.35
CA GLU A 87 -13.59 -15.87 -9.11
C GLU A 87 -12.45 -16.55 -8.35
N ARG A 88 -11.19 -16.25 -8.70
CA ARG A 88 -10.02 -16.87 -8.07
C ARG A 88 -9.88 -16.56 -6.57
N ALA A 89 -10.37 -15.40 -6.15
CA ALA A 89 -10.31 -14.95 -4.76
C ALA A 89 -11.66 -15.08 -4.04
N GLU A 90 -12.70 -15.52 -4.77
CA GLU A 90 -14.09 -15.63 -4.29
C GLU A 90 -14.55 -14.38 -3.53
N GLN A 91 -14.21 -13.21 -4.05
CA GLN A 91 -14.52 -11.93 -3.42
C GLN A 91 -14.77 -10.82 -4.45
N TRP A 92 -15.41 -9.75 -3.98
CA TRP A 92 -15.41 -8.49 -4.70
C TRP A 92 -14.04 -7.83 -4.61
N THR A 93 -13.65 -7.16 -5.70
CA THR A 93 -12.39 -6.42 -5.81
C THR A 93 -12.63 -5.06 -6.46
N PRO A 94 -11.96 -4.00 -6.01
CA PRO A 94 -12.01 -2.71 -6.69
C PRO A 94 -11.40 -2.77 -8.09
N ARG A 95 -12.00 -2.05 -9.03
CA ARG A 95 -11.49 -1.91 -10.41
C ARG A 95 -10.53 -0.73 -10.59
N GLY A 96 -10.45 0.15 -9.60
CA GLY A 96 -9.67 1.38 -9.63
C GLY A 96 -9.27 1.80 -8.22
N GLY A 97 -8.31 2.72 -8.13
CA GLY A 97 -7.74 3.23 -6.88
C GLY A 97 -8.66 4.15 -6.07
N VAL A 98 -9.86 4.45 -6.59
CA VAL A 98 -10.91 5.22 -5.90
C VAL A 98 -12.18 4.38 -5.85
N VAL A 99 -12.74 4.25 -4.64
CA VAL A 99 -14.04 3.62 -4.39
C VAL A 99 -14.93 4.64 -3.69
N ARG A 100 -16.00 5.03 -4.36
CA ARG A 100 -17.07 5.89 -3.82
C ARG A 100 -18.15 5.00 -3.22
N GLY A 101 -18.66 5.41 -2.07
CA GLY A 101 -19.75 4.72 -1.40
C GLY A 101 -20.38 5.58 -0.32
N ILE A 102 -21.49 5.08 0.21
CA ILE A 102 -22.23 5.71 1.30
C ILE A 102 -21.96 4.90 2.56
N VAL A 103 -21.55 5.57 3.63
CA VAL A 103 -21.51 4.95 4.97
C VAL A 103 -22.92 4.95 5.50
N LEU A 104 -23.50 3.77 5.66
CA LEU A 104 -24.84 3.59 6.19
C LEU A 104 -24.80 3.49 7.72
N GLY A 105 -25.96 3.70 8.35
CA GLY A 105 -26.15 3.26 9.72
C GLY A 105 -25.83 1.77 9.87
N GLY A 106 -25.32 1.37 11.02
CA GLY A 106 -24.97 -0.02 11.29
C GLY A 106 -25.18 -0.39 12.75
N ASP A 107 -24.52 -1.47 13.17
CA ASP A 107 -24.48 -1.81 14.59
C ASP A 107 -23.44 -0.93 15.33
N LYS A 108 -23.33 -1.11 16.65
CA LYS A 108 -22.41 -0.33 17.50
C LYS A 108 -20.93 -0.46 17.08
N ASN A 109 -20.56 -1.53 16.39
CA ASN A 109 -19.17 -1.90 16.10
C ASN A 109 -18.81 -1.73 14.62
N ALA A 110 -19.80 -1.67 13.72
CA ALA A 110 -19.56 -1.67 12.28
C ALA A 110 -20.69 -0.97 11.51
N PRO A 111 -20.37 0.01 10.63
CA PRO A 111 -21.35 0.58 9.73
C PRO A 111 -21.70 -0.40 8.59
N GLY A 112 -22.87 -0.23 8.00
CA GLY A 112 -23.10 -0.72 6.64
C GLY A 112 -22.36 0.16 5.63
N VAL A 113 -22.06 -0.36 4.45
CA VAL A 113 -21.47 0.43 3.36
C VAL A 113 -22.22 0.11 2.08
N GLU A 114 -22.66 1.14 1.36
CA GLU A 114 -23.19 0.99 0.01
C GLU A 114 -22.11 1.33 -1.03
N VAL A 115 -21.84 0.42 -1.97
CA VAL A 115 -21.00 0.67 -3.14
C VAL A 115 -21.73 0.14 -4.37
N ASP A 116 -21.76 0.89 -5.46
CA ASP A 116 -22.46 0.52 -6.69
C ASP A 116 -23.95 0.20 -6.49
N GLY A 117 -24.64 0.90 -5.58
CA GLY A 117 -26.03 0.63 -5.24
C GLY A 117 -26.25 -0.68 -4.48
N ARG A 118 -25.18 -1.29 -3.98
CA ARG A 118 -25.21 -2.53 -3.21
C ARG A 118 -24.81 -2.26 -1.77
N GLU A 119 -25.71 -2.55 -0.84
CA GLU A 119 -25.39 -2.62 0.58
C GLU A 119 -24.49 -3.84 0.88
N MET A 120 -23.44 -3.57 1.66
CA MET A 120 -22.43 -4.52 2.09
C MET A 120 -22.21 -4.37 3.59
N SER A 121 -21.94 -5.48 4.27
CA SER A 121 -21.44 -5.42 5.64
C SER A 121 -20.03 -4.84 5.68
N TRP A 122 -19.65 -4.22 6.79
CA TRP A 122 -18.28 -3.78 7.02
C TRP A 122 -17.25 -4.89 6.80
N ALA A 123 -17.56 -6.12 7.20
CA ALA A 123 -16.68 -7.27 6.98
C ALA A 123 -16.47 -7.58 5.49
N ALA A 124 -17.53 -7.56 4.68
CA ALA A 124 -17.43 -7.79 3.24
C ALA A 124 -16.68 -6.65 2.54
N PHE A 125 -16.90 -5.41 2.96
CA PHE A 125 -16.15 -4.26 2.48
C PHE A 125 -14.66 -4.37 2.85
N GLY A 126 -14.35 -4.75 4.10
CA GLY A 126 -12.99 -5.01 4.56
C GLY A 126 -12.28 -6.09 3.74
N THR A 127 -12.96 -7.20 3.44
CA THR A 127 -12.43 -8.24 2.53
C THR A 127 -12.14 -7.67 1.14
N THR A 128 -13.00 -6.79 0.62
CA THR A 128 -12.78 -6.15 -0.69
C THR A 128 -11.50 -5.31 -0.69
N MET A 129 -11.23 -4.60 0.42
CA MET A 129 -10.04 -3.74 0.58
C MET A 129 -8.72 -4.51 0.74
N THR A 130 -8.74 -5.82 1.02
CA THR A 130 -7.49 -6.62 1.09
C THR A 130 -6.73 -6.67 -0.24
N THR A 131 -7.41 -6.35 -1.36
CA THR A 131 -6.80 -6.09 -2.67
C THR A 131 -5.65 -5.08 -2.58
N TYR A 132 -5.73 -4.13 -1.65
CA TYR A 132 -4.75 -3.07 -1.40
C TYR A 132 -3.84 -3.36 -0.21
N ALA A 133 -3.66 -4.62 0.18
CA ALA A 133 -2.71 -4.98 1.24
C ALA A 133 -1.30 -4.40 0.94
N GLY A 134 -0.77 -3.62 1.89
CA GLY A 134 0.52 -2.92 1.74
C GLY A 134 0.45 -1.51 1.16
N TRP A 135 -0.73 -1.03 0.75
CA TRP A 135 -0.95 0.34 0.29
C TRP A 135 -1.48 1.23 1.43
N GLY A 136 -1.26 2.54 1.32
CA GLY A 136 -1.90 3.54 2.18
C GLY A 136 -3.27 3.95 1.62
N PHE A 137 -4.14 4.50 2.48
CA PHE A 137 -5.44 5.04 2.05
C PHE A 137 -5.73 6.39 2.72
N ARG A 138 -6.62 7.17 2.10
CA ARG A 138 -7.23 8.37 2.66
C ARG A 138 -8.75 8.23 2.54
N LEU A 139 -9.49 8.59 3.58
CA LEU A 139 -10.95 8.66 3.54
C LEU A 139 -11.36 10.13 3.54
N CYS A 140 -12.26 10.49 2.62
CA CYS A 140 -12.88 11.81 2.56
C CYS A 140 -14.39 11.62 2.71
N PHE A 141 -14.98 12.31 3.67
CA PHE A 141 -16.42 12.28 3.91
C PHE A 141 -17.04 13.51 3.27
N VAL A 142 -18.05 13.29 2.44
CA VAL A 142 -18.83 14.31 1.72
C VAL A 142 -20.32 14.01 1.92
N PRO A 143 -21.22 14.98 1.67
CA PRO A 143 -22.63 14.71 1.47
C PRO A 143 -22.85 13.55 0.48
N ASP A 144 -23.89 12.75 0.69
CA ASP A 144 -24.15 11.54 -0.10
C ASP A 144 -24.44 11.84 -1.58
N ASP A 145 -24.94 13.03 -1.88
CA ASP A 145 -25.16 13.56 -3.22
C ASP A 145 -23.90 14.12 -3.90
N GLU A 146 -22.80 14.30 -3.16
CA GLU A 146 -21.53 14.85 -3.67
C GLU A 146 -20.45 13.77 -3.92
N ILE A 147 -20.75 12.48 -3.71
CA ILE A 147 -19.75 11.39 -3.81
C ILE A 147 -19.09 11.25 -5.20
N TYR A 148 -19.67 11.84 -6.25
CA TYR A 148 -19.18 11.75 -7.63
C TYR A 148 -18.23 12.88 -8.03
N GLU A 149 -18.10 13.91 -7.20
CA GLU A 149 -17.25 15.05 -7.45
C GLU A 149 -15.98 14.95 -6.58
N PRO A 150 -14.78 15.20 -7.13
CA PRO A 150 -13.56 15.25 -6.33
C PRO A 150 -13.68 16.33 -5.24
N PRO A 151 -13.60 15.98 -3.94
CA PRO A 151 -13.77 16.98 -2.88
C PRO A 151 -12.57 17.92 -2.83
N THR A 152 -12.83 19.17 -2.43
CA THR A 152 -11.75 20.08 -2.03
C THR A 152 -11.26 19.70 -0.64
N ILE A 153 -9.96 19.39 -0.51
CA ILE A 153 -9.34 19.03 0.77
C ILE A 153 -8.51 20.22 1.28
N VAL A 154 -8.84 20.70 2.48
CA VAL A 154 -8.06 21.72 3.19
C VAL A 154 -7.29 21.06 4.32
N VAL A 155 -5.98 21.33 4.40
CA VAL A 155 -5.13 20.85 5.50
C VAL A 155 -5.06 21.91 6.57
N ARG A 156 -5.78 21.70 7.67
CA ARG A 156 -5.75 22.54 8.87
C ARG A 156 -6.15 21.70 10.09
N ASP A 157 -5.73 22.11 11.27
CA ASP A 157 -6.37 21.62 12.48
C ASP A 157 -7.77 22.29 12.59
N PRO A 158 -8.85 21.55 12.86
CA PRO A 158 -10.14 22.14 13.15
C PRO A 158 -10.11 23.15 14.30
N ASP A 159 -9.22 22.95 15.27
CA ASP A 159 -9.10 23.76 16.49
C ASP A 159 -8.10 24.92 16.36
N ASP A 160 -7.33 24.98 15.28
CA ASP A 160 -6.53 26.16 14.96
C ASP A 160 -7.49 27.31 14.67
N ALA A 161 -7.54 28.30 15.56
CA ALA A 161 -8.34 29.50 15.38
C ALA A 161 -7.95 30.15 14.04
N ASP A 162 -8.95 30.58 13.26
CA ASP A 162 -8.72 31.38 12.05
C ASP A 162 -7.87 32.60 12.43
N ALA A 163 -6.58 32.56 12.09
CA ALA A 163 -5.62 33.61 12.39
C ALA A 163 -5.76 34.79 11.42
#